data_AF-A0A1F6R595-F1
#
_entry.id   AF-A0A1F6R595-F1
#
_cell.length_a   1.000
_cell.length_b   1.000
_cell.length_c   1.000
_cell.angle_alpha   90.00
_cell.angle_beta   90.00
_cell.angle_gamma   90.00
#
_symmetry.space_group_name_H-M   'P 1'
#
loop_
_entity.id
_entity.type
_entity.pdbx_description
1 polymer ?
#
loop_
_entity_poly.entity_id
_entity_poly.type
_entity_poly.pdbx_seq_one_letter_code
_entity_poly.pdbx_strand_id
1 'polypeptide(L)'
;MAIGNILVIGSIILGLVSIPFLATGPMGDFLPTGRLVLAMNDSDVNSIPSSFSKTLNAEKFEKSYETAFGKFRMSISGGGIYQELVKPGRTVTVAQSGDETVWKIVDKDAVVTMVKNSQKSTEICSTSDGVLEKTKEMGGVNERFTGSNLELVTQVCSDVKAIMEEEVQGIEQLALDSDLPKIPSNFKDVVRVTNVTATDTPESVEIRNDGDKSLDLQGWTIQDSGNNIYTYPNYTLASGATVKVYNDYGNTTVDCAIDLCWTTKASTSLWNNNGDTATLKNSFGEKVDEYCYGSAC
;
A
#
# COMPACT_ATOMS: atom_id res chain seq x y z
N MET A 1 -10.59 56.83 3.70
CA MET A 1 -9.95 55.77 4.50
C MET A 1 -10.34 54.45 3.87
N ALA A 2 -9.44 53.91 3.05
CA ALA A 2 -9.66 52.69 2.30
C ALA A 2 -9.48 51.49 3.24
N ILE A 3 -10.52 50.68 3.34
CA ILE A 3 -10.47 49.35 3.93
C ILE A 3 -9.65 48.52 2.95
N GLY A 4 -8.40 48.22 3.33
CA GLY A 4 -7.47 47.46 2.52
C GLY A 4 -8.05 46.08 2.24
N ASN A 5 -8.17 45.76 0.96
CA ASN A 5 -8.42 44.43 0.44
C ASN A 5 -7.45 43.45 1.13
N ILE A 6 -7.93 42.72 2.13
CA ILE A 6 -7.34 41.44 2.49
C ILE A 6 -7.63 40.56 1.28
N LEU A 7 -6.59 40.34 0.48
CA LEU A 7 -6.59 39.31 -0.56
C LEU A 7 -6.95 37.99 0.14
N VAL A 8 -8.21 37.61 -0.03
CA VAL A 8 -8.65 36.23 0.10
C VAL A 8 -7.88 35.49 -0.98
N ILE A 9 -6.76 34.85 -0.64
CA ILE A 9 -6.20 33.78 -1.47
C ILE A 9 -7.12 32.59 -1.25
N GLY A 10 -8.30 32.67 -1.86
CA GLY A 10 -9.14 31.53 -2.12
C GLY A 10 -8.47 30.72 -3.24
N SER A 11 -7.58 29.81 -2.87
CA SER A 11 -7.29 28.64 -3.70
C SER A 11 -8.17 27.50 -3.19
N ILE A 12 -9.46 27.60 -3.45
CA ILE A 12 -10.26 26.40 -3.66
C ILE A 12 -9.80 25.89 -5.03
N ILE A 13 -9.42 24.62 -5.11
CA ILE A 13 -9.74 23.64 -6.17
C ILE A 13 -8.57 22.65 -6.35
N LEU A 14 -8.80 21.43 -5.88
CA LEU A 14 -8.45 20.14 -6.48
C LEU A 14 -7.02 19.99 -7.05
N GLY A 15 -6.07 19.44 -6.28
CA GLY A 15 -4.69 19.28 -6.77
C GLY A 15 -3.94 18.00 -6.37
N LEU A 16 -4.60 17.06 -5.71
CA LEU A 16 -4.12 15.68 -5.65
C LEU A 16 -5.29 14.86 -6.17
N VAL A 17 -5.28 14.74 -7.49
CA VAL A 17 -6.20 13.93 -8.27
C VAL A 17 -6.29 12.57 -7.58
N SER A 18 -7.52 12.15 -7.33
CA SER A 18 -7.81 10.76 -7.04
C SER A 18 -7.09 9.91 -8.07
N ILE A 19 -6.20 9.03 -7.60
CA ILE A 19 -5.50 8.05 -8.44
C ILE A 19 -6.47 7.60 -9.54
N PRO A 20 -6.12 7.73 -10.83
CA PRO A 20 -6.90 7.08 -11.85
C PRO A 20 -6.93 5.58 -11.52
N PHE A 21 -8.08 5.13 -11.02
CA PHE A 21 -8.35 3.72 -10.79
C PHE A 21 -8.27 3.04 -12.16
N LEU A 22 -7.20 2.28 -12.36
CA LEU A 22 -7.06 1.14 -13.27
C LEU A 22 -7.86 1.27 -14.59
N ALA A 23 -7.24 1.86 -15.62
CA ALA A 23 -7.70 1.68 -16.99
C ALA A 23 -7.50 0.21 -17.41
N THR A 24 -8.45 -0.32 -18.20
CA THR A 24 -8.51 -1.73 -18.60
C THR A 24 -7.84 -1.97 -19.96
N GLY A 25 -6.81 -2.82 -20.03
CA GLY A 25 -6.24 -3.25 -21.31
C GLY A 25 -5.21 -4.38 -21.20
N PRO A 26 -4.93 -5.10 -22.31
CA PRO A 26 -3.87 -6.12 -22.39
C PRO A 26 -2.49 -5.46 -22.43
N MET A 27 -1.47 -6.12 -21.85
CA MET A 27 -0.10 -5.59 -21.77
C MET A 27 0.44 -5.18 -23.15
N GLY A 28 0.48 -3.88 -23.43
CA GLY A 28 1.33 -3.31 -24.47
C GLY A 28 2.76 -3.21 -23.95
N ASP A 29 3.71 -3.84 -24.64
CA ASP A 29 5.14 -3.64 -24.42
C ASP A 29 5.57 -2.27 -24.96
N PHE A 30 5.12 -1.17 -24.36
CA PHE A 30 5.64 0.15 -24.72
C PHE A 30 5.96 1.02 -23.50
N LEU A 31 7.16 1.59 -23.63
CA LEU A 31 7.90 2.46 -22.73
C LEU A 31 7.20 3.81 -22.58
N PRO A 32 7.05 4.36 -21.37
CA PRO A 32 7.03 5.82 -21.27
C PRO A 32 7.86 6.40 -20.11
N THR A 33 8.72 5.61 -19.46
CA THR A 33 9.44 6.11 -18.27
C THR A 33 10.66 6.97 -18.59
N GLY A 34 11.20 6.86 -19.80
CA GLY A 34 12.20 7.83 -20.29
C GLY A 34 11.65 9.26 -20.38
N ARG A 35 10.35 9.42 -20.64
CA ARG A 35 9.67 10.73 -20.62
C ARG A 35 9.63 11.31 -19.21
N LEU A 36 9.36 10.48 -18.20
CA LEU A 36 9.24 10.88 -16.79
C LEU A 36 10.57 11.35 -16.19
N VAL A 37 11.63 10.60 -16.49
CA VAL A 37 12.96 10.86 -15.92
C VAL A 37 13.64 12.04 -16.62
N LEU A 38 13.34 12.30 -17.90
CA LEU A 38 14.12 13.22 -18.74
C LEU A 38 13.34 14.38 -19.36
N ALA A 39 12.00 14.39 -19.28
CA ALA A 39 11.15 15.35 -20.00
C ALA A 39 11.40 15.39 -21.53
N MET A 40 11.73 14.23 -22.15
CA MET A 40 12.07 14.12 -23.57
C MET A 40 10.97 13.45 -24.41
N ASN A 41 11.01 13.63 -25.73
CA ASN A 41 10.11 12.98 -26.70
C ASN A 41 10.54 11.52 -26.98
N ASP A 42 9.62 10.73 -27.54
CA ASP A 42 9.75 9.27 -27.75
C ASP A 42 10.97 8.85 -28.60
N SER A 43 11.49 9.73 -29.46
CA SER A 43 12.65 9.46 -30.30
C SER A 43 13.97 9.34 -29.52
N ASP A 44 14.05 9.96 -28.33
CA ASP A 44 15.32 10.15 -27.62
C ASP A 44 15.55 9.08 -26.54
N VAL A 45 14.48 8.45 -26.06
CA VAL A 45 14.48 7.45 -24.96
C VAL A 45 15.25 6.18 -25.32
N ASN A 46 15.23 5.76 -26.58
CA ASN A 46 15.90 4.54 -27.05
C ASN A 46 17.43 4.67 -27.11
N SER A 47 17.98 5.87 -26.92
CA SER A 47 19.42 6.16 -27.05
C SER A 47 20.16 6.22 -25.72
N ILE A 48 19.45 6.10 -24.58
CA ILE A 48 20.00 6.31 -23.25
C ILE A 48 20.15 4.94 -22.57
N PRO A 49 21.35 4.62 -22.02
CA PRO A 49 21.53 3.38 -21.27
C PRO A 49 20.55 3.38 -20.10
N SER A 50 19.55 2.51 -20.20
CA SER A 50 18.49 2.37 -19.24
C SER A 50 18.44 0.94 -18.75
N SER A 51 18.48 0.75 -17.44
CA SER A 51 18.15 -0.54 -16.86
C SER A 51 16.68 -0.56 -16.51
N PHE A 52 15.99 -1.58 -16.99
CA PHE A 52 14.60 -1.85 -16.69
C PHE A 52 14.52 -3.11 -15.84
N SER A 53 13.72 -3.07 -14.77
CA SER A 53 13.37 -4.25 -13.99
C SER A 53 11.87 -4.33 -13.81
N LYS A 54 11.34 -5.55 -13.91
CA LYS A 54 9.96 -5.89 -13.62
C LYS A 54 9.96 -7.19 -12.82
N THR A 55 9.45 -7.10 -11.61
CA THR A 55 9.30 -8.23 -10.71
C THR A 55 7.83 -8.39 -10.38
N LEU A 56 7.30 -9.61 -10.52
CA LEU A 56 5.98 -9.96 -10.05
C LEU A 56 6.11 -11.26 -9.26
N ASN A 57 5.82 -11.18 -7.96
CA ASN A 57 5.75 -12.33 -7.08
C ASN A 57 4.48 -12.25 -6.22
N ALA A 58 4.33 -13.18 -5.27
CA ALA A 58 3.14 -13.27 -4.44
C ALA A 58 2.96 -12.09 -3.46
N GLU A 59 4.04 -11.37 -3.14
CA GLU A 59 4.03 -10.28 -2.15
C GLU A 59 3.91 -8.90 -2.80
N LYS A 60 4.47 -8.75 -4.00
CA LYS A 60 4.56 -7.46 -4.68
C LYS A 60 4.67 -7.57 -6.20
N PHE A 61 4.14 -6.54 -6.84
CA PHE A 61 4.52 -6.10 -8.16
C PHE A 61 5.52 -4.95 -8.02
N GLU A 62 6.64 -5.00 -8.73
CA GLU A 62 7.62 -3.94 -8.73
C GLU A 62 8.11 -3.68 -10.15
N LYS A 63 8.20 -2.40 -10.50
CA LYS A 63 8.68 -1.92 -11.80
C LYS A 63 9.67 -0.80 -11.54
N SER A 64 10.86 -0.89 -12.12
CA SER A 64 11.85 0.18 -12.01
C SER A 64 12.51 0.49 -13.34
N TYR A 65 12.82 1.76 -13.51
CA TYR A 65 13.55 2.31 -14.63
C TYR A 65 14.66 3.19 -14.09
N GLU A 66 15.88 2.96 -14.53
CA GLU A 66 17.01 3.79 -14.16
C GLU A 66 17.71 4.26 -15.42
N THR A 67 18.12 5.53 -15.42
CA THR A 67 18.94 6.16 -16.45
C THR A 67 20.12 6.86 -15.78
N ALA A 68 21.05 7.40 -16.56
CA ALA A 68 22.14 8.22 -16.03
C ALA A 68 21.68 9.48 -15.26
N PHE A 69 20.42 9.90 -15.45
CA PHE A 69 19.89 11.17 -14.92
C PHE A 69 18.83 10.97 -13.84
N GLY A 70 18.41 9.74 -13.55
CA GLY A 70 17.37 9.53 -12.55
C GLY A 70 16.75 8.14 -12.60
N LYS A 71 15.81 7.94 -11.69
CA LYS A 71 15.16 6.66 -11.43
C LYS A 71 13.67 6.86 -11.24
N PHE A 72 12.88 5.96 -11.81
CA PHE A 72 11.50 5.78 -11.41
C PHE A 72 11.33 4.37 -10.86
N ARG A 73 10.60 4.25 -9.76
CA ARG A 73 10.24 2.99 -9.13
C ARG A 73 8.78 3.02 -8.76
N MET A 74 8.08 1.94 -9.07
CA MET A 74 6.74 1.68 -8.58
C MET A 74 6.73 0.30 -7.94
N SER A 75 6.17 0.22 -6.75
CA SER A 75 5.95 -1.01 -6.02
C SER A 75 4.49 -1.03 -5.58
N ILE A 76 3.81 -2.13 -5.86
CA ILE A 76 2.46 -2.39 -5.36
C ILE A 76 2.53 -3.69 -4.57
N SER A 77 2.01 -3.67 -3.36
CA SER A 77 2.03 -4.80 -2.44
C SER A 77 0.74 -4.80 -1.63
N GLY A 78 0.58 -5.78 -0.73
CA GLY A 78 -0.50 -5.72 0.27
C GLY A 78 -0.43 -4.44 1.12
N GLY A 79 0.76 -3.92 1.41
CA GLY A 79 0.91 -2.63 2.13
C GLY A 79 0.45 -1.38 1.35
N GLY A 80 -0.05 -1.54 0.13
CA GLY A 80 -0.51 -0.48 -0.74
C GLY A 80 0.48 -0.13 -1.86
N ILE A 81 0.43 1.11 -2.32
CA ILE A 81 1.15 1.58 -3.51
C ILE A 81 2.27 2.50 -3.07
N TYR A 82 3.46 2.28 -3.62
CA TYR A 82 4.62 3.14 -3.44
C TYR A 82 5.19 3.52 -4.81
N GLN A 83 5.35 4.80 -5.05
CA GLN A 83 5.96 5.35 -6.25
C GLN A 83 7.06 6.32 -5.84
N GLU A 84 8.17 6.27 -6.56
CA GLU A 84 9.33 7.11 -6.33
C GLU A 84 9.89 7.57 -7.67
N LEU A 85 10.10 8.87 -7.79
CA LEU A 85 10.76 9.53 -8.90
C LEU A 85 11.96 10.31 -8.38
N VAL A 86 13.14 9.88 -8.79
CA VAL A 86 14.42 10.49 -8.45
C VAL A 86 14.95 11.21 -9.68
N LYS A 87 15.27 12.49 -9.51
CA LYS A 87 15.96 13.36 -10.46
C LYS A 87 17.18 14.00 -9.76
N PRO A 88 18.09 14.67 -10.47
CA PRO A 88 19.24 15.29 -9.83
C PRO A 88 18.79 16.36 -8.82
N GLY A 89 19.13 16.17 -7.54
CA GLY A 89 18.77 17.09 -6.45
C GLY A 89 17.31 17.06 -6.00
N ARG A 90 16.50 16.10 -6.50
CA ARG A 90 15.08 16.01 -6.17
C ARG A 90 14.58 14.57 -6.11
N THR A 91 13.80 14.27 -5.09
CA THR A 91 13.04 13.01 -5.00
C THR A 91 11.58 13.32 -4.70
N VAL A 92 10.68 12.75 -5.51
CA VAL A 92 9.24 12.77 -5.27
C VAL A 92 8.79 11.35 -4.93
N THR A 93 7.99 11.22 -3.88
CA THR A 93 7.44 9.95 -3.40
C THR A 93 5.94 10.08 -3.23
N VAL A 94 5.20 9.06 -3.68
CA VAL A 94 3.78 8.88 -3.42
C VAL A 94 3.58 7.52 -2.77
N ALA A 95 3.05 7.48 -1.56
CA ALA A 95 2.80 6.26 -0.82
C ALA A 95 1.34 6.23 -0.37
N GLN A 96 0.60 5.18 -0.71
CA GLN A 96 -0.75 4.95 -0.24
C GLN A 96 -0.77 3.66 0.58
N SER A 97 -1.40 3.72 1.75
CA SER A 97 -1.65 2.56 2.61
C SER A 97 -3.02 2.72 3.26
N GLY A 98 -3.95 1.80 2.97
CA GLY A 98 -5.34 1.92 3.43
C GLY A 98 -6.03 3.18 2.90
N ASP A 99 -6.59 3.99 3.78
CA ASP A 99 -7.23 5.27 3.44
C ASP A 99 -6.26 6.46 3.48
N GLU A 100 -5.01 6.25 3.90
CA GLU A 100 -3.99 7.29 3.98
C GLU A 100 -3.14 7.33 2.71
N THR A 101 -2.89 8.54 2.22
CA THR A 101 -1.93 8.80 1.15
C THR A 101 -0.96 9.89 1.58
N VAL A 102 0.32 9.65 1.32
CA VAL A 102 1.45 10.52 1.62
C VAL A 102 2.13 10.91 0.32
N TRP A 103 2.19 12.21 0.04
CA TRP A 103 3.02 12.77 -1.02
C TRP A 103 4.18 13.50 -0.36
N LYS A 104 5.39 13.25 -0.86
CA LYS A 104 6.59 13.90 -0.34
C LYS A 104 7.48 14.33 -1.47
N ILE A 105 7.97 15.55 -1.40
CA ILE A 105 9.10 16.01 -2.21
C ILE A 105 10.25 16.38 -1.28
N VAL A 106 11.43 15.90 -1.63
CA VAL A 106 12.71 16.34 -1.08
C VAL A 106 13.40 17.11 -2.20
N ASP A 107 13.47 18.42 -2.07
CA ASP A 107 14.19 19.32 -2.97
C ASP A 107 15.37 19.96 -2.21
N LYS A 108 16.29 20.61 -2.92
CA LYS A 108 17.42 21.33 -2.30
C LYS A 108 16.96 22.47 -1.41
N ASP A 109 15.80 23.07 -1.69
CA ASP A 109 15.31 24.27 -0.99
C ASP A 109 14.33 23.94 0.15
N ALA A 110 13.57 22.84 0.03
CA ALA A 110 12.62 22.42 1.04
C ALA A 110 12.26 20.93 0.98
N VAL A 111 11.69 20.45 2.07
CA VAL A 111 10.99 19.17 2.14
C VAL A 111 9.52 19.45 2.40
N VAL A 112 8.65 19.08 1.45
CA VAL A 112 7.19 19.18 1.61
C VAL A 112 6.62 17.78 1.75
N THR A 113 5.79 17.56 2.76
CA THR A 113 5.05 16.33 3.01
C THR A 113 3.57 16.64 3.15
N MET A 114 2.74 16.03 2.32
CA MET A 114 1.29 16.06 2.39
C MET A 114 0.81 14.70 2.85
N VAL A 115 0.00 14.66 3.90
CA VAL A 115 -0.68 13.44 4.37
C VAL A 115 -2.17 13.68 4.28
N LYS A 116 -2.91 12.77 3.66
CA LYS A 116 -4.37 12.87 3.55
C LYS A 116 -4.98 11.52 3.87
N ASN A 117 -6.02 11.53 4.69
CA ASN A 117 -6.89 10.39 4.88
C ASN A 117 -8.36 10.81 4.79
N SER A 118 -9.29 9.94 5.18
CA SER A 118 -10.72 10.21 5.14
C SER A 118 -11.18 11.37 6.05
N GLN A 119 -10.41 11.71 7.09
CA GLN A 119 -10.79 12.67 8.13
C GLN A 119 -10.06 14.01 8.02
N LYS A 120 -8.78 13.98 7.65
CA LYS A 120 -7.91 15.15 7.69
C LYS A 120 -6.91 15.19 6.54
N SER A 121 -6.42 16.38 6.25
CA SER A 121 -5.24 16.59 5.41
C SER A 121 -4.24 17.50 6.12
N THR A 122 -2.99 17.05 6.22
CA THR A 122 -1.88 17.78 6.85
C THR A 122 -0.78 18.04 5.82
N GLU A 123 -0.36 19.29 5.71
CA GLU A 123 0.78 19.76 4.92
C GLU A 123 1.88 20.17 5.90
N ILE A 124 3.08 19.62 5.74
CA ILE A 124 4.26 20.00 6.50
C ILE A 124 5.34 20.38 5.50
N CYS A 125 5.81 21.62 5.56
CA CYS A 125 6.94 22.08 4.78
C CYS A 125 8.07 22.51 5.71
N SER A 126 9.27 21.98 5.47
CA SER A 126 10.49 22.30 6.21
C SER A 126 11.54 22.90 5.29
N THR A 127 12.12 24.02 5.72
CA THR A 127 13.20 24.74 5.03
C THR A 127 14.36 25.00 6.00
N SER A 128 15.43 25.66 5.56
CA SER A 128 16.49 26.18 6.44
C SER A 128 16.00 27.21 7.47
N ASP A 129 14.93 27.94 7.14
CA ASP A 129 14.47 29.12 7.89
C ASP A 129 13.24 28.83 8.76
N GLY A 130 12.69 27.63 8.67
CA GLY A 130 11.57 27.22 9.52
C GLY A 130 10.72 26.09 8.95
N VAL A 131 9.70 25.75 9.72
CA VAL A 131 8.70 24.73 9.42
C VAL A 131 7.32 25.38 9.43
N LEU A 132 6.56 25.12 8.37
CA LEU A 132 5.17 25.52 8.22
C LEU A 132 4.29 24.25 8.17
N GLU A 133 3.35 24.15 9.09
CA GLU A 133 2.39 23.05 9.17
C GLU A 133 0.96 23.59 8.99
N LYS A 134 0.19 23.01 8.06
CA LYS A 134 -1.22 23.32 7.84
C LYS A 134 -2.03 22.04 7.96
N THR A 135 -2.99 21.99 8.87
CA THR A 135 -3.91 20.86 9.02
C THR A 135 -5.33 21.32 8.73
N LYS A 136 -6.04 20.57 7.89
CA LYS A 136 -7.45 20.75 7.61
C LYS A 136 -8.24 19.56 8.13
N GLU A 137 -9.24 19.82 8.95
CA GLU A 137 -10.09 18.81 9.58
C GLU A 137 -11.51 19.38 9.75
N MET A 138 -12.53 18.62 9.34
CA MET A 138 -13.96 19.03 9.45
C MET A 138 -14.28 20.45 8.93
N GLY A 139 -13.57 20.91 7.90
CA GLY A 139 -13.74 22.24 7.30
C GLY A 139 -12.97 23.38 8.00
N GLY A 140 -12.41 23.14 9.19
CA GLY A 140 -11.47 24.05 9.83
C GLY A 140 -10.06 23.91 9.27
N VAL A 141 -9.31 25.01 9.24
CA VAL A 141 -7.89 25.03 8.87
C VAL A 141 -7.10 25.58 10.04
N ASN A 142 -6.11 24.82 10.50
CA ASN A 142 -5.16 25.22 11.53
C ASN A 142 -3.78 25.35 10.88
N GLU A 143 -3.08 26.44 11.18
CA GLU A 143 -1.76 26.73 10.64
C GLU A 143 -0.79 27.04 11.78
N ARG A 144 0.39 26.41 11.73
CA ARG A 144 1.44 26.57 12.72
C ARG A 144 2.76 26.82 12.02
N PHE A 145 3.46 27.87 12.45
CA PHE A 145 4.80 28.19 11.98
C PHE A 145 5.81 28.14 13.13
N THR A 146 7.02 27.70 12.84
CA THR A 146 8.18 27.80 13.73
C THR A 146 9.42 28.11 12.90
N GLY A 147 10.05 29.26 13.13
CA GLY A 147 11.21 29.68 12.34
C GLY A 147 11.54 31.16 12.46
N SER A 148 12.47 31.60 11.63
CA SER A 148 12.98 32.97 11.58
C SER A 148 12.25 33.85 10.57
N ASN A 149 11.71 33.28 9.49
CA ASN A 149 11.15 34.05 8.38
C ASN A 149 9.92 33.39 7.73
N LEU A 150 8.71 33.69 8.23
CA LEU A 150 7.46 33.11 7.73
C LEU A 150 7.20 33.41 6.24
N GLU A 151 7.51 34.61 5.76
CA GLU A 151 7.23 35.01 4.39
C GLU A 151 8.08 34.22 3.39
N LEU A 152 9.40 34.11 3.67
CA LEU A 152 10.30 33.30 2.86
C LEU A 152 9.90 31.82 2.87
N VAL A 153 9.60 31.27 4.05
CA VAL A 153 9.18 29.87 4.17
C VAL A 153 7.90 29.64 3.38
N THR A 154 6.90 30.52 3.49
CA THR A 154 5.64 30.39 2.76
C THR A 154 5.85 30.36 1.25
N GLN A 155 6.72 31.24 0.73
CA GLN A 155 7.03 31.30 -0.71
C GLN A 155 7.74 30.02 -1.17
N VAL A 156 8.83 29.63 -0.51
CA VAL A 156 9.60 28.42 -0.87
C VAL A 156 8.73 27.17 -0.81
N CYS A 157 7.90 27.05 0.23
CA CYS A 157 6.98 25.92 0.38
C CYS A 157 5.95 25.86 -0.75
N SER A 158 5.41 27.01 -1.17
CA SER A 158 4.47 27.08 -2.30
C SER A 158 5.14 26.63 -3.61
N ASP A 159 6.36 27.10 -3.86
CA ASP A 159 7.08 26.79 -5.10
C ASP A 159 7.47 25.30 -5.18
N VAL A 160 8.01 24.74 -4.09
CA VAL A 160 8.37 23.33 -4.02
C VAL A 160 7.14 22.42 -4.04
N LYS A 161 6.02 22.86 -3.47
CA LYS A 161 4.75 22.13 -3.56
C LYS A 161 4.21 22.09 -4.99
N ALA A 162 4.25 23.20 -5.74
CA ALA A 162 3.81 23.23 -7.13
C ALA A 162 4.61 22.25 -8.01
N ILE A 163 5.92 22.17 -7.77
CA ILE A 163 6.79 21.17 -8.42
C ILE A 163 6.34 19.75 -8.09
N MET A 164 6.05 19.45 -6.82
CA MET A 164 5.57 18.13 -6.42
C MET A 164 4.26 17.78 -7.13
N GLU A 165 3.32 18.71 -7.22
CA GLU A 165 2.04 18.51 -7.90
C GLU A 165 2.23 18.22 -9.40
N GLU A 166 3.11 18.93 -10.09
CA GLU A 166 3.45 18.67 -11.49
C GLU A 166 4.06 17.27 -11.71
N GLU A 167 5.03 16.89 -10.88
CA GLU A 167 5.69 15.58 -10.98
C GLU A 167 4.72 14.42 -10.68
N VAL A 168 3.84 14.60 -9.69
CA VAL A 168 2.79 13.63 -9.35
C VAL A 168 1.79 13.48 -10.50
N GLN A 169 1.35 14.57 -11.12
CA GLN A 169 0.48 14.51 -12.30
C GLN A 169 1.17 13.76 -13.45
N GLY A 170 2.46 13.99 -13.66
CA GLY A 170 3.25 13.24 -14.64
C GLY A 170 3.26 11.73 -14.36
N ILE A 171 3.42 11.34 -13.10
CA ILE A 171 3.36 9.92 -12.68
C ILE A 171 1.97 9.32 -12.95
N GLU A 172 0.89 10.05 -12.65
CA GLU A 172 -0.49 9.59 -12.85
C GLU A 172 -0.85 9.40 -14.33
N GLN A 173 -0.45 10.33 -15.19
CA GLN A 173 -0.66 10.20 -16.64
C GLN A 173 0.04 8.96 -17.20
N LEU A 174 1.23 8.61 -16.68
CA LEU A 174 1.90 7.38 -17.09
C LEU A 174 1.20 6.10 -16.61
N ALA A 175 0.55 6.15 -15.44
CA ALA A 175 -0.27 5.05 -14.96
C ALA A 175 -1.53 4.86 -15.81
N LEU A 176 -2.05 5.93 -16.40
CA LEU A 176 -3.15 5.90 -17.37
C LEU A 176 -2.72 5.38 -18.75
N ASP A 177 -1.56 5.81 -19.23
CA ASP A 177 -1.02 5.45 -20.55
C ASP A 177 -0.40 4.04 -20.58
N SER A 178 0.03 3.53 -19.43
CA SER A 178 0.54 2.17 -19.28
C SER A 178 -0.61 1.23 -18.94
N ASP A 179 -0.86 0.20 -19.74
CA ASP A 179 -1.69 -0.95 -19.35
C ASP A 179 -1.06 -1.68 -18.16
N LEU A 180 -1.28 -1.15 -16.95
CA LEU A 180 -0.81 -1.73 -15.71
C LEU A 180 -1.40 -3.13 -15.54
N PRO A 181 -0.64 -4.10 -14.99
CA PRO A 181 -1.19 -5.41 -14.74
C PRO A 181 -2.45 -5.27 -13.88
N LYS A 182 -3.49 -6.04 -14.21
CA LYS A 182 -4.55 -6.35 -13.25
C LYS A 182 -3.85 -6.89 -12.01
N ILE A 183 -3.78 -6.10 -10.95
CA ILE A 183 -3.86 -6.70 -9.62
C ILE A 183 -5.23 -7.34 -9.64
N PRO A 184 -5.33 -8.67 -9.50
CA PRO A 184 -6.65 -9.27 -9.43
C PRO A 184 -7.43 -8.45 -8.41
N SER A 185 -8.59 -7.94 -8.81
CA SER A 185 -9.67 -7.51 -7.90
C SER A 185 -10.07 -8.62 -6.91
N ASN A 186 -9.39 -9.76 -7.01
CA ASN A 186 -9.55 -11.06 -6.43
C ASN A 186 -8.21 -11.56 -5.83
N PHE A 187 -7.33 -10.70 -5.28
CA PHE A 187 -6.40 -11.21 -4.24
C PHE A 187 -7.17 -11.90 -3.10
N LYS A 188 -8.48 -11.58 -3.01
CA LYS A 188 -9.53 -12.22 -2.25
C LYS A 188 -9.87 -13.69 -2.63
N ASP A 189 -9.52 -14.17 -3.84
CA ASP A 189 -9.94 -15.51 -4.32
C ASP A 189 -8.76 -16.46 -4.64
N VAL A 190 -7.52 -16.09 -4.35
CA VAL A 190 -6.35 -16.96 -4.60
C VAL A 190 -6.09 -17.88 -3.43
N VAL A 191 -6.32 -17.41 -2.20
CA VAL A 191 -6.22 -18.20 -0.99
C VAL A 191 -7.51 -18.04 -0.21
N ARG A 192 -8.17 -19.15 0.08
CA ARG A 192 -9.44 -19.14 0.81
C ARG A 192 -9.42 -20.08 1.98
N VAL A 193 -10.21 -19.75 2.99
CA VAL A 193 -10.54 -20.67 4.07
C VAL A 193 -11.59 -21.64 3.52
N THR A 194 -11.24 -22.93 3.45
CA THR A 194 -12.10 -23.96 2.86
C THR A 194 -12.95 -24.66 3.88
N ASN A 195 -12.49 -24.73 5.14
CA ASN A 195 -13.21 -25.42 6.19
C ASN A 195 -12.80 -24.97 7.59
N VAL A 196 -13.74 -25.02 8.52
CA VAL A 196 -13.51 -24.95 9.96
C VAL A 196 -14.16 -26.17 10.61
N THR A 197 -13.38 -26.93 11.37
CA THR A 197 -13.85 -28.08 12.13
C THR A 197 -13.88 -27.70 13.61
N ALA A 198 -15.06 -27.39 14.13
CA ALA A 198 -15.26 -26.92 15.50
C ALA A 198 -15.62 -28.02 16.51
N THR A 199 -16.22 -29.12 16.04
CA THR A 199 -16.75 -30.18 16.92
C THR A 199 -15.78 -31.32 17.19
N ASP A 200 -14.68 -31.40 16.44
CA ASP A 200 -13.69 -32.46 16.59
C ASP A 200 -12.65 -32.08 17.65
N THR A 201 -11.91 -33.07 18.14
CA THR A 201 -10.74 -32.85 18.98
C THR A 201 -9.55 -33.54 18.32
N PRO A 202 -8.61 -32.80 17.72
CA PRO A 202 -8.49 -31.35 17.74
C PRO A 202 -9.40 -30.64 16.73
N GLU A 203 -9.82 -29.43 17.09
CA GLU A 203 -10.46 -28.47 16.19
C GLU A 203 -9.44 -27.95 15.17
N SER A 204 -9.91 -27.56 13.98
CA SER A 204 -8.99 -27.11 12.92
C SER A 204 -9.59 -26.08 11.98
N VAL A 205 -8.71 -25.37 11.29
CA VAL A 205 -9.05 -24.51 10.16
C VAL A 205 -8.19 -24.90 8.96
N GLU A 206 -8.81 -25.00 7.78
CA GLU A 206 -8.15 -25.32 6.53
C GLU A 206 -8.14 -24.12 5.60
N ILE A 207 -6.99 -23.86 4.98
CA ILE A 207 -6.88 -22.92 3.87
C ILE A 207 -6.36 -23.61 2.62
N ARG A 208 -6.74 -23.10 1.46
CA ARG A 208 -6.35 -23.60 0.13
C ARG A 208 -5.75 -22.49 -0.71
N ASN A 209 -4.65 -22.78 -1.40
CA ASN A 209 -4.10 -21.94 -2.45
C ASN A 209 -4.66 -22.40 -3.81
N ASP A 210 -5.64 -21.67 -4.34
CA ASP A 210 -6.18 -21.87 -5.69
C ASP A 210 -5.41 -21.11 -6.78
N GLY A 211 -4.33 -20.42 -6.41
CA GLY A 211 -3.38 -19.81 -7.34
C GLY A 211 -2.56 -20.82 -8.12
N ASP A 212 -1.96 -20.35 -9.22
CA ASP A 212 -1.10 -21.13 -10.12
C ASP A 212 0.37 -21.21 -9.66
N LYS A 213 0.70 -20.62 -8.51
CA LYS A 213 2.06 -20.57 -7.93
C LYS A 213 2.05 -20.91 -6.45
N SER A 214 3.19 -21.38 -5.94
CA SER A 214 3.41 -21.53 -4.51
C SER A 214 3.40 -20.17 -3.79
N LEU A 215 2.90 -20.16 -2.57
CA LEU A 215 2.73 -18.97 -1.73
C LEU A 215 3.47 -19.15 -0.41
N ASP A 216 4.24 -18.14 0.00
CA ASP A 216 4.80 -18.08 1.35
C ASP A 216 3.77 -17.48 2.32
N LEU A 217 3.47 -18.21 3.39
CA LEU A 217 2.54 -17.82 4.44
C LEU A 217 3.23 -17.19 5.64
N GLN A 218 4.56 -16.98 5.61
CA GLN A 218 5.26 -16.38 6.74
C GLN A 218 4.60 -15.07 7.20
N GLY A 219 4.19 -15.03 8.46
CA GLY A 219 3.57 -13.84 9.06
C GLY A 219 2.09 -13.64 8.74
N TRP A 220 1.49 -14.45 7.85
CA TRP A 220 0.04 -14.47 7.66
C TRP A 220 -0.66 -14.86 8.95
N THR A 221 -1.93 -14.46 9.12
CA THR A 221 -2.70 -14.81 10.31
C THR A 221 -4.06 -15.38 10.00
N ILE A 222 -4.50 -16.37 10.77
CA ILE A 222 -5.89 -16.81 10.81
C ILE A 222 -6.42 -16.54 12.22
N GLN A 223 -7.60 -15.93 12.31
CA GLN A 223 -8.21 -15.57 13.60
C GLN A 223 -9.69 -15.91 13.66
N ASP A 224 -10.18 -16.15 14.86
CA ASP A 224 -11.62 -16.30 15.15
C ASP A 224 -12.27 -14.94 15.46
N SER A 225 -13.58 -14.96 15.74
CA SER A 225 -14.32 -13.78 16.20
C SER A 225 -13.92 -13.29 17.60
N GLY A 226 -13.32 -14.17 18.41
CA GLY A 226 -12.79 -13.88 19.74
C GLY A 226 -11.43 -13.16 19.76
N ASN A 227 -10.86 -12.85 18.59
CA ASN A 227 -9.49 -12.31 18.43
C ASN A 227 -8.39 -13.25 18.94
N ASN A 228 -8.64 -14.55 18.93
CA ASN A 228 -7.59 -15.54 18.99
C ASN A 228 -6.88 -15.51 17.64
N ILE A 229 -5.57 -15.22 17.62
CA ILE A 229 -4.77 -15.10 16.39
C ILE A 229 -3.70 -16.20 16.33
N TYR A 230 -3.67 -16.93 15.21
CA TYR A 230 -2.55 -17.79 14.83
C TYR A 230 -1.73 -17.10 13.76
N THR A 231 -0.41 -17.06 13.93
CA THR A 231 0.52 -16.55 12.92
C THR A 231 1.23 -17.72 12.27
N TYR A 232 1.12 -17.83 10.96
CA TYR A 232 1.81 -18.87 10.18
C TYR A 232 3.33 -18.66 10.28
N PRO A 233 4.09 -19.74 10.57
CA PRO A 233 5.55 -19.70 10.54
C PRO A 233 6.04 -19.60 9.08
N ASN A 234 7.35 -19.72 8.85
CA ASN A 234 7.87 -19.90 7.49
C ASN A 234 7.29 -21.20 6.90
N TYR A 235 6.31 -21.06 6.02
CA TYR A 235 5.56 -22.16 5.44
C TYR A 235 5.16 -21.81 4.01
N THR A 236 5.60 -22.64 3.05
CA THR A 236 5.24 -22.47 1.64
C THR A 236 4.07 -23.39 1.28
N LEU A 237 2.93 -22.80 0.92
CA LEU A 237 1.76 -23.50 0.42
C LEU A 237 1.81 -23.58 -1.11
N ALA A 238 2.04 -24.77 -1.65
CA ALA A 238 2.11 -24.99 -3.10
C ALA A 238 0.79 -24.63 -3.83
N SER A 239 0.88 -24.36 -5.13
CA SER A 239 -0.29 -24.18 -6.00
C SER A 239 -1.24 -25.39 -5.90
N GLY A 240 -2.54 -25.12 -5.72
CA GLY A 240 -3.59 -26.14 -5.60
C GLY A 240 -3.61 -26.91 -4.27
N ALA A 241 -2.68 -26.64 -3.37
CA ALA A 241 -2.54 -27.37 -2.10
C ALA A 241 -3.40 -26.76 -0.98
N THR A 242 -3.63 -27.57 0.06
CA THR A 242 -4.27 -27.14 1.31
C THR A 242 -3.32 -27.29 2.49
N VAL A 243 -3.56 -26.51 3.54
CA VAL A 243 -2.91 -26.68 4.84
C VAL A 243 -3.94 -26.52 5.95
N LYS A 244 -3.81 -27.32 6.99
CA LYS A 244 -4.64 -27.26 8.20
C LYS A 244 -3.83 -26.76 9.37
N VAL A 245 -4.46 -25.94 10.21
CA VAL A 245 -3.95 -25.55 11.52
C VAL A 245 -4.86 -26.13 12.58
N TYR A 246 -4.29 -26.89 13.51
CA TYR A 246 -5.01 -27.57 14.60
C TYR A 246 -4.84 -26.82 15.93
N ASN A 247 -5.85 -26.83 16.80
CA ASN A 247 -5.57 -26.55 18.22
C ASN A 247 -4.86 -27.76 18.83
N ASP A 248 -3.76 -27.52 19.55
CA ASP A 248 -3.00 -28.63 20.13
C ASP A 248 -3.79 -29.29 21.27
N TYR A 249 -3.92 -30.61 21.28
CA TYR A 249 -4.39 -31.33 22.47
C TYR A 249 -3.68 -32.67 22.55
N GLY A 250 -2.60 -32.72 23.34
CA GLY A 250 -1.80 -33.92 23.55
C GLY A 250 -2.67 -35.16 23.81
N ASN A 251 -2.35 -36.25 23.09
CA ASN A 251 -3.10 -37.52 22.91
C ASN A 251 -4.06 -37.59 21.70
N THR A 252 -3.80 -36.81 20.65
CA THR A 252 -4.48 -36.94 19.34
C THR A 252 -3.55 -37.57 18.29
N THR A 253 -4.06 -37.86 17.09
CA THR A 253 -3.26 -38.36 15.95
C THR A 253 -2.47 -37.25 15.24
N VAL A 254 -2.59 -35.99 15.68
CA VAL A 254 -1.88 -34.83 15.11
C VAL A 254 -0.50 -34.75 15.73
N ASP A 255 0.53 -34.64 14.90
CA ASP A 255 1.92 -34.52 15.33
C ASP A 255 2.45 -33.13 14.98
N CYS A 256 2.57 -32.27 15.99
CA CYS A 256 3.00 -30.88 15.82
C CYS A 256 4.49 -30.73 15.44
N ALA A 257 5.24 -31.82 15.30
CA ALA A 257 6.54 -31.82 14.64
C ALA A 257 6.43 -31.76 13.11
N ILE A 258 5.29 -32.16 12.56
CA ILE A 258 5.02 -32.22 11.11
C ILE A 258 3.82 -31.34 10.69
N ASP A 259 2.82 -31.21 11.55
CA ASP A 259 1.60 -30.43 11.32
C ASP A 259 1.70 -29.03 11.93
N LEU A 260 0.91 -28.09 11.38
CA LEU A 260 0.79 -26.77 11.98
C LEU A 260 -0.15 -26.82 13.19
N CYS A 261 0.39 -26.50 14.36
CA CYS A 261 -0.35 -26.49 15.62
C CYS A 261 -0.36 -25.12 16.27
N TRP A 262 -1.55 -24.72 16.72
CA TRP A 262 -1.79 -23.52 17.49
C TRP A 262 -1.55 -23.79 18.99
N THR A 263 -0.29 -24.03 19.35
CA THR A 263 0.12 -24.50 20.68
C THR A 263 -0.24 -23.54 21.83
N THR A 264 -0.34 -22.23 21.57
CA THR A 264 -0.79 -21.24 22.57
C THR A 264 -2.27 -21.38 22.96
N LYS A 265 -3.01 -22.19 22.21
CA LYS A 265 -4.42 -22.48 22.40
C LYS A 265 -4.66 -23.96 22.66
N ALA A 266 -3.63 -24.61 23.20
CA ALA A 266 -3.73 -25.99 23.61
C ALA A 266 -4.84 -26.13 24.66
N SER A 267 -5.72 -27.12 24.51
CA SER A 267 -6.81 -27.37 25.46
C SER A 267 -7.94 -26.36 25.57
N THR A 268 -8.07 -25.44 24.61
CA THR A 268 -9.22 -24.53 24.53
C THR A 268 -10.01 -24.75 23.25
N SER A 269 -11.34 -24.71 23.35
CA SER A 269 -12.17 -24.54 22.16
C SER A 269 -11.84 -23.20 21.51
N LEU A 270 -11.39 -23.27 20.27
CA LEU A 270 -11.05 -22.14 19.42
C LEU A 270 -12.25 -21.67 18.61
N TRP A 271 -12.99 -22.64 18.07
CA TRP A 271 -14.07 -22.40 17.14
C TRP A 271 -15.40 -22.68 17.83
N ASN A 272 -16.31 -21.70 17.82
CA ASN A 272 -17.60 -21.85 18.47
C ASN A 272 -18.50 -22.88 17.75
N ASN A 273 -18.82 -24.00 18.42
CA ASN A 273 -19.65 -25.09 17.87
C ASN A 273 -20.96 -24.66 17.17
N ASN A 274 -21.61 -23.59 17.65
CA ASN A 274 -22.87 -23.11 17.09
C ASN A 274 -22.69 -22.16 15.90
N GLY A 275 -21.48 -21.71 15.63
CA GLY A 275 -21.13 -20.79 14.54
C GLY A 275 -20.02 -19.84 14.94
N ASP A 276 -19.06 -19.66 14.03
CA ASP A 276 -17.94 -18.73 14.17
C ASP A 276 -17.51 -18.20 12.81
N THR A 277 -16.63 -17.21 12.82
CA THR A 277 -16.05 -16.59 11.63
C THR A 277 -14.53 -16.68 11.68
N ALA A 278 -13.95 -17.44 10.75
CA ALA A 278 -12.53 -17.47 10.51
C ALA A 278 -12.12 -16.34 9.55
N THR A 279 -11.23 -15.45 9.99
CA THR A 279 -10.70 -14.36 9.18
C THR A 279 -9.23 -14.60 8.85
N LEU A 280 -8.94 -14.80 7.56
CA LEU A 280 -7.58 -14.94 7.05
C LEU A 280 -7.04 -13.55 6.69
N LYS A 281 -5.85 -13.22 7.18
CA LYS A 281 -5.12 -12.00 6.84
C LYS A 281 -3.73 -12.32 6.33
N ASN A 282 -3.24 -11.49 5.41
CA ASN A 282 -1.87 -11.59 4.93
C ASN A 282 -0.87 -11.10 6.00
N SER A 283 0.43 -11.21 5.69
CA SER A 283 1.51 -10.74 6.56
C SER A 283 1.51 -9.24 6.87
N PHE A 284 0.71 -8.45 6.14
CA PHE A 284 0.51 -7.01 6.34
C PHE A 284 -0.74 -6.70 7.17
N GLY A 285 -1.52 -7.71 7.59
CA GLY A 285 -2.72 -7.56 8.40
C GLY A 285 -4.00 -7.28 7.61
N GLU A 286 -3.96 -7.32 6.28
CA GLU A 286 -5.15 -7.13 5.44
C GLU A 286 -5.98 -8.40 5.34
N LYS A 287 -7.31 -8.28 5.37
CA LYS A 287 -8.22 -9.41 5.22
C LYS A 287 -8.17 -9.97 3.80
N VAL A 288 -7.69 -11.21 3.67
CA VAL A 288 -7.63 -11.97 2.42
C VAL A 288 -8.96 -12.69 2.21
N ASP A 289 -9.43 -13.42 3.21
CA ASP A 289 -10.68 -14.19 3.13
C ASP A 289 -11.38 -14.28 4.48
N GLU A 290 -12.66 -14.63 4.44
CA GLU A 290 -13.51 -14.81 5.61
C GLU A 290 -14.48 -15.97 5.39
N TYR A 291 -14.52 -16.89 6.34
CA TYR A 291 -15.40 -18.04 6.32
C TYR A 291 -16.22 -18.08 7.60
N CYS A 292 -17.53 -17.88 7.47
CA CYS A 292 -18.47 -18.07 8.57
C CYS A 292 -19.16 -19.44 8.45
N TYR A 293 -19.64 -19.97 9.57
CA TYR A 293 -20.53 -21.13 9.60
C TYR A 293 -21.53 -21.01 10.76
N GLY A 294 -22.53 -21.90 10.76
CA GLY A 294 -23.54 -21.94 11.82
C GLY A 294 -24.31 -20.62 11.92
N SER A 295 -24.53 -20.13 13.14
CA SER A 295 -25.23 -18.87 13.43
C SER A 295 -24.41 -17.60 13.26
N ALA A 296 -23.14 -17.70 12.84
CA ALA A 296 -22.31 -16.55 12.51
C ALA A 296 -22.51 -16.09 11.05
N CYS A 297 -23.19 -16.92 10.26
CA CYS A 297 -23.88 -16.56 9.04
C CYS A 297 -25.40 -16.46 9.32
#